data_AF-X1AJB1-F1
#
_entry.id   AF-X1AJB1-F1
#
_cell.length_a   1.000
_cell.length_b   1.000
_cell.length_c   1.000
_cell.angle_alpha   90.00
_cell.angle_beta   90.00
_cell.angle_gamma   90.00
#
_symmetry.space_group_name_H-M   'P 1'
#
loop_
_entity.id
_entity.type
_entity.pdbx_description
1 polymer ?
#
loop_
_entity_poly.entity_id
_entity_poly.type
_entity_poly.pdbx_seq_one_letter_code
_entity_poly.pdbx_strand_id
1 'polypeptide(L)'
;DVSTRHIMGIAVPAVEVGEVERNALIRGYGLHMTSSVLDEASREFERALKLLIELAELEESAFAIARELEKTKRRVNALEYILIPRLKDAIKFIMMRLDEMERENFSRLKRIKAILEERK
;
A
#
# COMPACT_ATOMS: atom_id res chain seq x y z
N ASP A 1 18.98 7.59 17.52
CA ASP A 1 17.93 6.58 17.78
C ASP A 1 17.13 6.28 16.53
N VAL A 2 16.53 5.10 16.45
CA VAL A 2 15.62 4.74 15.34
C VAL A 2 14.19 4.86 15.87
N SER A 3 13.45 5.81 15.32
CA SER A 3 12.03 6.00 15.59
C SER A 3 11.19 5.60 14.38
N THR A 4 9.88 5.48 14.55
CA THR A 4 8.96 5.17 13.46
C THR A 4 8.04 6.34 13.24
N ARG A 5 7.97 6.83 12.00
CA ARG A 5 7.03 7.87 11.56
C ARG A 5 5.95 7.24 10.68
N HIS A 6 4.70 7.66 10.85
CA HIS A 6 3.62 7.21 9.98
C HIS A 6 3.33 8.26 8.90
N ILE A 7 3.44 7.86 7.63
CA ILE A 7 3.09 8.70 6.48
C ILE A 7 2.04 7.93 5.67
N MET A 8 0.85 8.51 5.48
CA MET A 8 -0.29 7.87 4.77
C MET A 8 -0.67 6.48 5.34
N GLY A 9 -0.54 6.28 6.66
CA GLY A 9 -0.81 5.00 7.33
C GLY A 9 0.29 3.95 7.17
N ILE A 10 1.36 4.27 6.43
CA ILE A 10 2.53 3.41 6.25
C ILE A 10 3.55 3.76 7.34
N ALA A 11 4.05 2.75 8.05
CA ALA A 11 5.11 2.91 9.03
C ALA A 11 6.45 3.03 8.30
N VAL A 12 7.17 4.11 8.58
CA VAL A 12 8.42 4.46 7.93
C VAL A 12 9.49 4.69 9.00
N PRO A 13 10.69 4.10 8.89
CA PRO A 13 11.75 4.36 9.85
C PRO A 13 12.23 5.81 9.72
N ALA A 14 12.46 6.47 10.85
CA ALA A 14 13.06 7.79 10.95
C ALA A 14 14.29 7.71 11.85
N VAL A 15 15.44 8.12 11.34
CA VAL A 15 16.72 7.96 12.04
C VAL A 15 17.15 9.32 12.60
N GLU A 16 17.11 9.45 13.92
CA GLU A 16 17.70 10.61 14.59
C GLU A 16 19.19 10.36 14.79
N VAL A 17 20.00 11.02 13.98
CA VAL A 17 21.46 10.98 14.08
C VAL A 17 21.90 12.07 15.06
N GLY A 18 22.62 11.69 16.13
CA GLY A 18 23.29 12.64 17.02
C GLY A 18 24.42 13.41 16.32
N GLU A 19 25.19 14.20 17.07
CA GLU A 19 26.39 14.86 16.51
C GLU A 19 27.39 13.82 15.98
N VAL A 20 27.50 13.72 14.66
CA VAL A 20 28.45 12.85 13.95
C VAL A 20 29.84 13.50 13.91
N GLU A 21 29.92 14.84 13.99
CA GLU A 21 31.19 15.56 14.08
C GLU A 21 31.83 15.29 15.45
N ARG A 22 32.88 14.47 15.46
CA ARG A 22 33.62 14.16 16.70
C ARG A 22 34.68 15.23 16.91
N ASN A 23 34.84 15.68 18.16
CA ASN A 23 35.99 16.52 18.53
C ASN A 23 37.30 15.81 18.19
N ALA A 24 38.31 16.55 17.72
CA ALA A 24 39.62 16.01 17.31
C ALA A 24 40.30 15.15 18.39
N LEU A 25 40.03 15.43 19.67
CA LEU A 25 40.51 14.66 20.83
C LEU A 25 39.81 13.31 21.02
N ILE A 26 38.59 13.15 20.51
CA ILE A 26 37.73 11.95 20.65
C ILE A 26 37.88 11.01 19.43
N ARG A 27 38.49 11.49 18.33
CA ARG A 27 38.72 10.69 17.12
C ARG A 27 39.73 9.56 17.28
N GLY A 28 40.47 9.51 18.39
CA GLY A 28 41.29 8.36 18.77
C GLY A 28 42.66 8.27 18.08
N TYR A 29 43.03 9.23 17.23
CA TYR A 29 44.41 9.37 16.72
C TYR A 29 45.20 10.41 17.52
N GLY A 30 46.52 10.20 17.63
CA GLY A 30 47.40 11.10 18.36
C GLY A 30 47.63 12.42 17.61
N LEU A 31 47.27 13.55 18.21
CA LEU A 31 47.46 14.90 17.64
C LEU A 31 48.93 15.21 17.30
N HIS A 32 49.89 14.58 17.98
CA HIS A 32 51.32 14.83 17.77
C HIS A 32 51.93 14.10 16.56
N MET A 33 51.34 12.99 16.10
CA MET A 33 51.88 12.18 15.00
C MET A 33 51.05 12.23 13.72
N THR A 34 49.92 12.95 13.74
CA THR A 34 48.93 12.93 12.66
C THR A 34 49.07 14.15 11.77
N SER A 35 48.90 13.95 10.45
CA SER A 35 48.89 15.03 9.44
C SER A 35 47.55 15.78 9.43
N SER A 36 47.59 17.08 9.16
CA SER A 36 46.39 17.92 8.98
C SER A 36 45.44 17.41 7.90
N VAL A 37 45.99 16.76 6.86
CA VAL A 37 45.20 16.15 5.77
C VAL A 37 44.31 15.02 6.29
N LEU A 38 44.75 14.27 7.31
CA LEU A 38 43.93 13.21 7.90
C LEU A 38 42.76 13.78 8.70
N ASP A 39 42.95 14.93 9.36
CA ASP A 39 41.89 15.62 10.11
C ASP A 39 40.79 16.14 9.16
N GLU A 40 41.19 16.75 8.05
CA GLU A 40 40.27 17.20 7.00
C GLU A 40 39.50 16.03 6.36
N ALA A 41 40.20 14.96 5.98
CA ALA A 41 39.59 13.76 5.42
C ALA A 41 38.60 13.10 6.40
N SER A 42 38.93 13.07 7.69
CA SER A 42 38.04 12.53 8.74
C SER A 42 36.76 13.36 8.88
N ARG A 43 36.89 14.69 8.83
CA ARG A 43 35.75 15.60 8.90
C ARG A 43 34.82 15.46 7.69
N GLU A 44 35.38 15.41 6.48
CA GLU A 44 34.57 15.20 5.27
C GLU A 44 33.91 13.82 5.26
N PHE A 45 34.57 12.79 5.80
CA PHE A 45 33.96 11.48 5.96
C PHE A 45 32.79 11.48 6.96
N GLU A 46 32.92 12.16 8.10
CA GLU A 46 31.83 12.33 9.08
C GLU A 46 30.62 13.05 8.46
N ARG A 47 30.84 14.05 7.60
CA ARG A 47 29.78 14.72 6.84
C ARG A 47 29.13 13.82 5.80
N ALA A 48 29.94 13.11 5.01
CA ALA A 48 29.45 12.17 4.01
C ALA A 48 28.61 11.06 4.67
N LEU A 49 29.04 10.57 5.84
CA LEU A 49 28.30 9.58 6.62
C LEU A 49 26.93 10.11 7.05
N LYS A 50 26.85 11.37 7.52
CA LYS A 50 25.58 11.99 7.87
C LYS A 50 24.62 12.06 6.68
N LEU A 51 25.10 12.52 5.52
CA LEU A 51 24.30 12.58 4.29
C LEU A 51 23.85 11.20 3.82
N LEU A 52 24.68 10.17 3.98
CA LEU A 52 24.35 8.80 3.61
C LEU A 52 23.21 8.26 4.49
N ILE A 53 23.22 8.56 5.79
CA ILE A 53 22.13 8.16 6.69
C ILE A 53 20.82 8.86 6.31
N GLU A 54 20.85 10.15 6.01
CA GLU A 54 19.67 10.90 5.54
C GLU A 54 19.13 10.34 4.21
N LEU A 55 20.02 9.98 3.28
CA LEU A 55 19.64 9.36 2.02
C LEU A 55 19.00 7.98 2.24
N ALA A 56 19.58 7.15 3.11
CA ALA A 56 19.05 5.83 3.41
C ALA A 56 17.66 5.88 4.05
N GLU A 57 17.39 6.88 4.90
CA GLU A 57 16.03 7.11 5.44
C GLU A 57 15.03 7.43 4.32
N LEU A 58 15.38 8.34 3.41
CA LEU A 58 14.52 8.73 2.30
C LEU A 58 14.29 7.57 1.31
N GLU A 59 15.32 6.79 1.02
CA GLU A 59 15.25 5.64 0.12
C GLU A 59 14.34 4.55 0.68
N GLU A 60 14.51 4.15 1.95
CA GLU A 60 13.63 3.15 2.57
C GLU A 60 12.19 3.67 2.65
N SER A 61 12.01 4.97 2.89
CA SER A 61 10.69 5.62 2.83
C SER A 61 10.02 5.46 1.46
N ALA A 62 10.76 5.74 0.39
CA ALA A 62 10.25 5.59 -0.97
C ALA A 62 9.90 4.13 -1.29
N PHE A 63 10.75 3.18 -0.89
CA PHE A 63 10.49 1.75 -1.10
C PHE A 63 9.30 1.23 -0.30
N ALA A 64 9.11 1.69 0.94
CA ALA A 64 7.94 1.34 1.74
C ALA A 64 6.64 1.80 1.07
N ILE A 65 6.60 3.05 0.59
CA ILE A 65 5.45 3.61 -0.12
C ILE A 65 5.19 2.85 -1.43
N ALA A 66 6.24 2.59 -2.23
CA ALA A 66 6.11 1.88 -3.50
C ALA A 66 5.52 0.47 -3.32
N ARG A 67 5.94 -0.26 -2.29
CA ARG A 67 5.40 -1.60 -1.97
C ARG A 67 3.92 -1.55 -1.64
N GLU A 68 3.47 -0.58 -0.85
CA GLU A 68 2.06 -0.47 -0.47
C GLU A 68 1.20 0.02 -1.65
N LEU A 69 1.75 0.90 -2.49
CA LEU A 69 1.11 1.33 -3.73
C LEU A 69 0.87 0.15 -4.67
N GLU A 70 1.85 -0.76 -4.81
CA GLU A 70 1.69 -1.95 -5.64
C GLU A 70 0.56 -2.87 -5.13
N LYS A 71 0.47 -3.09 -3.81
CA LYS A 71 -0.63 -3.86 -3.21
C LYS A 71 -1.97 -3.20 -3.49
N THR A 72 -2.05 -1.88 -3.33
CA THR A 72 -3.27 -1.11 -3.59
C THR A 72 -3.68 -1.22 -5.06
N LYS A 73 -2.74 -1.08 -5.99
CA LYS A 73 -2.98 -1.25 -7.43
C LYS A 73 -3.50 -2.65 -7.77
N ARG A 74 -2.89 -3.70 -7.21
CA ARG A 74 -3.36 -5.09 -7.40
C ARG A 74 -4.79 -5.29 -6.87
N ARG A 75 -5.12 -4.70 -5.71
CA ARG A 75 -6.49 -4.75 -5.16
C ARG A 75 -7.50 -4.04 -6.06
N VAL A 76 -7.18 -2.85 -6.55
CA VAL A 76 -8.05 -2.11 -7.49
C VAL A 76 -8.29 -2.94 -8.75
N ASN A 77 -7.24 -3.51 -9.35
CA ASN A 77 -7.38 -4.35 -10.53
C ASN A 77 -8.25 -5.59 -10.29
N ALA A 78 -8.10 -6.25 -9.13
CA ALA A 78 -8.94 -7.39 -8.79
C ALA A 78 -10.42 -6.99 -8.64
N LEU A 79 -10.70 -5.81 -8.09
CA LEU A 79 -12.06 -5.29 -7.98
C LEU A 79 -12.65 -4.99 -9.36
N GLU A 80 -11.91 -4.27 -10.20
CA GLU A 80 -12.36 -3.82 -11.53
C GLU A 80 -12.58 -4.97 -12.51
N TYR A 81 -11.63 -5.90 -12.60
CA TYR A 81 -11.63 -6.90 -13.65
C TYR A 81 -12.15 -8.28 -13.22
N ILE A 82 -12.28 -8.55 -11.92
CA ILE A 82 -12.77 -9.84 -11.41
C ILE A 82 -14.06 -9.67 -10.60
N LEU A 83 -14.05 -8.87 -9.55
CA LEU A 83 -15.17 -8.82 -8.61
C LEU A 83 -16.39 -8.11 -9.21
N ILE A 84 -16.22 -6.91 -9.78
CA ILE A 84 -17.32 -6.13 -10.36
C ILE A 84 -18.01 -6.89 -11.50
N PRO A 85 -17.29 -7.49 -12.47
CA PRO A 85 -17.93 -8.28 -13.52
C PRO A 85 -18.71 -9.47 -12.96
N ARG A 86 -18.13 -10.23 -12.02
CA ARG A 86 -18.81 -11.36 -11.37
C ARG A 86 -20.10 -10.96 -10.66
N LEU A 87 -20.08 -9.83 -9.94
CA LEU A 87 -21.27 -9.32 -9.25
C LEU A 87 -22.34 -8.88 -10.25
N LYS A 88 -21.96 -8.24 -11.36
CA LYS A 88 -22.91 -7.87 -12.43
C LYS A 88 -23.55 -9.10 -13.08
N ASP A 89 -22.76 -10.14 -13.34
CA ASP A 89 -23.26 -11.40 -13.90
C ASP A 89 -24.21 -12.12 -12.92
N ALA A 90 -23.87 -12.13 -11.62
CA ALA A 90 -24.74 -12.67 -10.59
C ALA A 90 -26.08 -11.92 -10.50
N ILE A 91 -26.06 -10.59 -10.54
CA ILE A 91 -27.27 -9.75 -10.56
C ILE A 91 -28.12 -10.09 -11.80
N LYS A 92 -27.50 -10.20 -12.98
CA LYS A 92 -28.20 -10.57 -14.21
C LYS A 92 -28.85 -11.95 -14.12
N PHE A 93 -28.14 -12.93 -13.55
CA PHE A 93 -28.68 -14.27 -13.34
C PHE A 93 -29.88 -14.26 -12.40
N ILE A 94 -29.80 -13.54 -11.27
CA ILE A 94 -30.90 -13.42 -10.31
C ILE A 94 -32.11 -12.77 -10.96
N MET A 95 -31.94 -11.66 -11.69
CA MET A 95 -33.06 -11.00 -12.40
C MET A 95 -33.71 -11.94 -13.41
N MET A 96 -32.91 -12.66 -14.22
CA MET A 96 -33.45 -13.62 -15.20
C MET A 96 -34.24 -14.75 -14.53
N ARG A 97 -33.80 -15.22 -13.36
CA ARG A 97 -34.52 -16.25 -12.59
C ARG A 97 -35.82 -15.73 -12.00
N LEU A 98 -35.84 -14.51 -11.47
CA LEU A 98 -37.04 -13.87 -10.95
C LEU A 98 -38.09 -13.65 -12.05
N ASP A 99 -37.67 -13.13 -13.21
CA ASP A 99 -38.56 -12.93 -14.35
C ASP A 99 -39.18 -14.25 -14.84
N GLU A 100 -38.39 -15.34 -14.89
CA GLU A 100 -38.89 -16.65 -15.28
C GLU A 100 -39.90 -17.21 -14.26
N MET A 101 -39.63 -17.04 -12.97
CA MET A 101 -40.57 -17.42 -11.91
C MET A 101 -41.89 -16.63 -11.99
N GLU A 102 -41.84 -15.32 -12.28
CA GLU A 102 -43.02 -14.50 -12.50
C GLU A 102 -43.82 -14.95 -13.72
N ARG A 103 -43.14 -15.27 -14.84
CA ARG A 103 -43.79 -15.79 -16.05
C ARG A 103 -44.48 -17.13 -15.82
N GLU A 104 -43.85 -18.04 -15.07
CA GLU A 104 -44.45 -19.33 -14.72
C GLU A 104 -45.70 -19.14 -13.86
N ASN A 105 -45.61 -18.27 -12.84
CA ASN A 105 -46.73 -17.94 -11.96
C ASN A 105 -47.90 -17.29 -12.73
N PHE A 106 -47.61 -16.36 -13.65
CA PHE A 106 -48.64 -15.75 -14.50
C PHE A 106 -49.34 -16.80 -15.39
N SER A 107 -48.57 -17.70 -16.00
CA SER A 107 -49.11 -18.78 -16.82
C SER A 107 -49.99 -19.75 -16.01
N ARG A 108 -49.58 -20.05 -14.78
CA ARG A 108 -50.35 -20.88 -13.84
C ARG A 108 -51.68 -20.22 -13.47
N LEU A 109 -51.65 -18.94 -13.09
CA LEU A 109 -52.86 -18.17 -12.78
C LEU A 109 -53.82 -18.08 -13.98
N LYS A 110 -53.28 -17.88 -15.19
CA LYS A 110 -54.07 -17.85 -16.42
C LYS A 110 -54.79 -19.18 -16.69
N ARG A 111 -54.12 -20.32 -16.50
CA ARG A 111 -54.75 -21.64 -16.63
C ARG A 111 -55.86 -21.86 -15.60
N ILE A 112 -55.62 -21.49 -14.35
CA ILE A 112 -56.64 -21.61 -13.29
C ILE A 112 -57.88 -20.78 -13.65
N LYS A 113 -57.69 -19.55 -14.14
CA LYS A 113 -58.78 -18.69 -14.59
C LYS A 113 -59.58 -19.32 -15.74
N ALA A 114 -58.90 -19.88 -16.76
CA ALA A 114 -59.56 -20.53 -17.89
C ALA A 114 -60.45 -21.71 -17.47
N ILE A 115 -59.95 -22.57 -16.57
CA ILE A 115 -60.72 -23.70 -16.02
C ILE A 115 -61.97 -23.23 -15.25
N LEU A 116 -61.85 -22.11 -14.53
CA LEU A 116 -62.97 -21.50 -13.79
C LEU A 116 -64.04 -20.91 -14.72
N GLU A 117 -63.64 -20.39 -15.88
CA GLU A 117 -64.56 -19.86 -16.90
C GLU A 117 -65.27 -20.99 -17.68
N GLU A 118 -64.60 -22.12 -17.96
CA GLU A 118 -65.24 -23.29 -18.60
C GLU A 118 -66.27 -24.02 -17.70
N ARG A 119 -66.14 -23.88 -16.38
CA ARG A 119 -67.09 -24.46 -15.41
C ARG A 119 -68.32 -23.57 -15.14
N LYS A 120 -68.33 -22.34 -15.66
CA LYS A 120 -69.47 -21.42 -15.58
C LYS A 120 -70.37 -21.58 -16.80
#